data_AF-A0A7V6Q4Z4-F1
#
_entry.id   AF-A0A7V6Q4Z4-F1
#
_cell.length_a   1.000
_cell.length_b   1.000
_cell.length_c   1.000
_cell.angle_alpha   90.00
_cell.angle_beta   90.00
_cell.angle_gamma   90.00
#
_symmetry.space_group_name_H-M   'P 1'
#
loop_
_entity.id
_entity.type
_entity.pdbx_description
1 polymer ?
#
loop_
_entity_poly.entity_id
_entity_poly.type
_entity_poly.pdbx_seq_one_letter_code
_entity_poly.pdbx_strand_id
1 'polypeptide(L)'
;MDNYGKLTFLSFTSSPVMVHHVQHYIVNLLRREGKDKVILIVFDGMSEFNWCIIKNFLKERSFLLEDKACFAWIPTITSASRQALFSGEIPVSFKDTLFSTDHDEKRFKKFYIEHGYKESEIAYLRSIKTFKEEALLESIRSGIKIIGIVADIIDIYAHQEFFDYIGLYNIISRFS
;
A
#
# COMPACT_ATOMS: atom_id res chain seq x y z
N MET A 1 -20.33 8.10 15.04
CA MET A 1 -19.39 8.33 13.91
C MET A 1 -18.75 9.74 14.00
N ASP A 2 -18.84 10.39 15.16
CA ASP A 2 -18.77 11.87 15.28
C ASP A 2 -17.36 12.44 15.49
N ASN A 3 -16.32 11.62 15.35
CA ASN A 3 -14.92 12.03 15.54
C ASN A 3 -14.00 11.75 14.33
N TYR A 4 -14.53 11.26 13.20
CA TYR A 4 -13.72 10.91 12.02
C TYR A 4 -12.95 12.12 11.45
N GLY A 5 -13.60 13.28 11.42
CA GLY A 5 -12.99 14.53 10.94
C GLY A 5 -11.85 15.07 11.80
N LYS A 6 -11.63 14.53 13.01
CA LYS A 6 -10.52 14.92 13.88
C LYS A 6 -9.26 14.08 13.65
N LEU A 7 -9.39 12.90 13.02
CA LEU A 7 -8.28 11.99 12.73
C LEU A 7 -7.27 12.60 11.73
N THR A 8 -7.72 13.54 10.90
CA THR A 8 -6.91 14.26 9.92
C THR A 8 -5.93 15.25 10.54
N PHE A 9 -6.12 15.60 11.81
CA PHE A 9 -5.27 16.56 12.54
C PHE A 9 -4.33 15.88 13.56
N LEU A 10 -4.38 14.55 13.67
CA LEU A 10 -3.50 13.81 14.57
C LEU A 10 -2.08 13.72 14.00
N SER A 11 -1.08 13.92 14.86
CA SER A 11 0.32 13.88 14.48
C SER A 11 0.70 12.54 13.87
N PHE A 12 1.29 12.58 12.67
CA PHE A 12 1.83 11.42 11.94
C PHE A 12 3.26 11.06 12.38
N THR A 13 3.78 11.68 13.45
CA THR A 13 5.17 11.52 13.89
C THR A 13 5.46 10.14 14.50
N SER A 14 4.45 9.44 15.04
CA SER A 14 4.59 8.13 15.68
C SER A 14 3.91 6.99 14.91
N SER A 15 2.83 7.26 14.18
CA SER A 15 2.12 6.29 13.34
C SER A 15 1.23 7.02 12.32
N PRO A 16 1.08 6.52 11.08
CA PRO A 16 0.01 6.98 10.21
C PRO A 16 -1.34 6.58 10.80
N VAL A 17 -2.21 7.56 11.05
CA VAL A 17 -3.58 7.32 11.52
C VAL A 17 -4.55 7.23 10.35
N MET A 18 -4.28 8.00 9.29
CA MET A 18 -5.05 8.05 8.05
C MET A 18 -4.17 7.64 6.89
N VAL A 19 -4.75 7.08 5.84
CA VAL A 19 -3.99 6.60 4.65
C VAL A 19 -3.11 7.67 4.01
N HIS A 20 -3.56 8.93 3.99
CA HIS A 20 -2.74 10.05 3.46
C HIS A 20 -1.53 10.42 4.35
N HIS A 21 -1.50 9.97 5.61
CA HIS A 21 -0.34 10.17 6.49
C HIS A 21 0.81 9.21 6.18
N VAL A 22 0.57 8.12 5.43
CA VAL A 22 1.56 7.05 5.25
C VAL A 22 2.83 7.54 4.56
N GLN A 23 2.74 8.33 3.48
CA GLN A 23 3.94 8.82 2.79
C GLN A 23 4.72 9.82 3.63
N HIS A 24 4.01 10.72 4.32
CA HIS A 24 4.62 11.67 5.26
C HIS A 24 5.35 10.94 6.40
N TYR A 25 4.75 9.87 6.92
CA TYR A 25 5.37 8.99 7.90
C TYR A 25 6.64 8.33 7.35
N ILE A 26 6.60 7.79 6.13
CA ILE A 26 7.76 7.16 5.46
C ILE A 26 8.90 8.15 5.29
N VAL A 27 8.65 9.34 4.75
CA VAL A 27 9.71 10.36 4.56
C VAL A 27 10.33 10.76 5.90
N ASN A 28 9.52 10.93 6.94
CA ASN A 28 10.03 11.23 8.28
C ASN A 28 10.84 10.07 8.88
N LEU A 29 10.40 8.83 8.67
CA LEU A 29 11.10 7.64 9.11
C LEU A 29 12.48 7.54 8.45
N LEU A 30 12.55 7.70 7.13
CA LEU A 30 13.80 7.71 6.37
C LEU A 30 14.79 8.75 6.90
N ARG A 31 14.33 9.99 7.11
CA ARG A 31 15.15 11.07 7.68
C ARG A 31 15.63 10.74 9.08
N ARG A 32 14.75 10.25 9.96
CA ARG A 32 15.06 9.91 11.35
C ARG A 32 16.10 8.79 11.45
N GLU A 33 16.01 7.80 10.58
CA GLU A 33 16.89 6.62 10.58
C GLU A 33 18.14 6.77 9.69
N GLY A 34 18.31 7.92 9.04
CA GLY A 34 19.41 8.15 8.10
C GLY A 34 19.38 7.19 6.91
N LYS A 35 18.18 6.74 6.52
CA LYS A 35 17.94 5.85 5.37
C LYS A 35 17.51 6.69 4.17
N ASP A 36 17.83 6.21 2.98
CA ASP A 36 17.45 6.88 1.73
C ASP A 36 16.71 5.97 0.75
N LYS A 37 16.49 4.68 1.10
CA LYS A 37 15.77 3.71 0.28
C LYS A 37 14.52 3.17 0.97
N VAL A 38 13.42 3.07 0.23
CA VAL A 38 12.17 2.46 0.67
C VAL A 38 11.44 1.78 -0.48
N ILE A 39 10.78 0.66 -0.17
CA ILE A 39 9.82 0.01 -1.06
C ILE A 39 8.46 0.05 -0.35
N LEU A 40 7.47 0.68 -0.98
CA LEU A 40 6.08 0.68 -0.54
C LEU A 40 5.28 -0.30 -1.40
N ILE A 41 4.72 -1.34 -0.79
CA ILE A 41 3.87 -2.31 -1.46
C ILE A 41 2.42 -2.08 -1.01
N VAL A 42 1.56 -1.80 -1.96
CA VAL A 42 0.12 -1.61 -1.78
C VAL A 42 -0.58 -2.82 -2.36
N PHE A 43 -1.24 -3.58 -1.49
CA PHE A 43 -2.03 -4.72 -1.92
C PHE A 43 -3.48 -4.32 -2.08
N ASP A 44 -3.95 -4.29 -3.33
CA ASP A 44 -5.33 -3.93 -3.64
C ASP A 44 -6.27 -5.13 -3.40
N GLY A 45 -7.42 -4.88 -2.79
CA GLY A 45 -8.42 -5.91 -2.47
C GLY A 45 -7.99 -6.93 -1.39
N MET A 46 -7.02 -6.62 -0.53
CA MET A 46 -6.60 -7.52 0.56
C MET A 46 -7.64 -7.61 1.68
N SER A 47 -7.97 -8.82 2.12
CA SER A 47 -8.74 -9.06 3.35
C SER A 47 -7.83 -9.17 4.58
N GLU A 48 -8.38 -8.90 5.78
CA GLU A 48 -7.68 -9.10 7.07
C GLU A 48 -7.12 -10.53 7.22
N PHE A 49 -7.84 -11.53 6.71
CA PHE A 49 -7.40 -12.92 6.70
C PHE A 49 -6.13 -13.12 5.86
N ASN A 50 -6.07 -12.55 4.66
CA ASN A 50 -4.89 -12.61 3.80
C ASN A 50 -3.68 -11.93 4.47
N TRP A 51 -3.90 -10.81 5.17
CA TRP A 51 -2.84 -10.15 5.94
C TRP A 51 -2.26 -11.05 7.05
N CYS A 52 -3.12 -11.78 7.77
CA CYS A 52 -2.67 -12.72 8.81
C CYS A 52 -1.71 -13.78 8.27
N ILE A 53 -2.01 -14.35 7.09
CA ILE A 53 -1.16 -15.34 6.42
C ILE A 53 0.22 -14.73 6.09
N ILE A 54 0.23 -13.54 5.46
CA ILE A 54 1.46 -12.84 5.09
C ILE A 54 2.30 -12.50 6.32
N LYS A 55 1.66 -12.01 7.38
CA LYS A 55 2.31 -11.66 8.65
C LYS A 55 3.00 -12.86 9.27
N ASN A 56 2.35 -14.03 9.29
CA ASN A 56 2.94 -15.26 9.81
C ASN A 56 4.16 -15.69 8.98
N PHE A 57 4.02 -15.67 7.65
CA PHE A 57 5.11 -15.99 6.73
C PHE A 57 6.35 -15.09 6.91
N LEU A 58 6.15 -13.80 7.18
CA LEU A 58 7.25 -12.84 7.43
C LEU A 58 7.91 -13.07 8.78
N LYS A 59 7.12 -13.36 9.83
CA LYS A 59 7.64 -13.66 11.16
C LYS A 59 8.51 -14.92 11.17
N GLU A 60 8.10 -15.97 10.47
CA GLU A 60 8.88 -17.21 10.33
C GLU A 60 10.26 -16.97 9.69
N ARG A 61 10.39 -15.91 8.87
CA ARG A 61 11.65 -15.50 8.23
C ARG A 61 12.41 -14.44 9.01
N SER A 62 12.04 -14.19 10.26
CA SER A 62 12.69 -13.22 11.15
C SER A 62 12.70 -11.78 10.60
N PHE A 63 11.71 -11.41 9.78
CA PHE A 63 11.53 -10.00 9.43
C PHE A 63 11.04 -9.21 10.64
N LEU A 64 11.62 -8.03 10.85
CA LEU A 64 11.11 -7.06 11.82
C LEU A 64 9.80 -6.49 11.27
N LEU A 65 8.69 -6.77 11.95
CA LEU A 65 7.37 -6.36 11.53
C LEU A 65 6.77 -5.39 12.56
N GLU A 66 6.50 -4.16 12.11
CA GLU A 66 5.69 -3.19 12.84
C GLU A 66 4.29 -3.20 12.21
N ASP A 67 3.28 -3.63 12.97
CA ASP A 67 1.90 -3.74 12.49
C ASP A 67 1.08 -2.55 12.97
N LYS A 68 0.46 -1.81 12.03
CA LYS A 68 -0.28 -0.58 12.28
C LYS A 68 -1.55 -0.53 11.44
N ALA A 69 -2.68 -0.23 12.08
CA ALA A 69 -3.94 -0.01 11.41
C ALA A 69 -4.11 1.48 11.03
N CYS A 70 -4.55 1.76 9.81
CA CYS A 70 -4.87 3.09 9.32
C CYS A 70 -6.35 3.17 8.90
N PHE A 71 -6.98 4.32 9.11
CA PHE A 71 -8.34 4.58 8.63
C PHE A 71 -8.31 5.04 7.16
N ALA A 72 -9.08 4.37 6.31
CA ALA A 72 -9.35 4.79 4.94
C ALA A 72 -10.31 5.99 4.90
N TRP A 73 -10.35 6.76 3.81
CA TRP A 73 -11.32 7.84 3.70
C TRP A 73 -12.73 7.30 3.38
N ILE A 74 -13.77 7.99 3.86
CA ILE A 74 -15.16 7.74 3.50
C ILE A 74 -15.50 8.64 2.29
N PRO A 75 -16.03 8.13 1.16
CA PRO A 75 -16.41 6.73 0.90
C PRO A 75 -15.18 5.83 0.65
N THR A 76 -15.25 4.57 1.08
CA THR A 76 -14.20 3.54 0.94
C THR A 76 -14.06 3.04 -0.51
N ILE A 77 -13.91 3.98 -1.44
CA ILE A 77 -13.60 3.68 -2.84
C ILE A 77 -12.09 3.48 -2.94
N THR A 78 -11.66 2.36 -3.52
CA THR A 78 -10.26 1.98 -3.70
C THR A 78 -9.42 3.09 -4.35
N SER A 79 -9.94 3.72 -5.41
CA SER A 79 -9.28 4.83 -6.11
C SER A 79 -9.03 6.05 -5.20
N ALA A 80 -9.99 6.40 -4.35
CA ALA A 80 -9.85 7.51 -3.41
C ALA A 80 -8.80 7.23 -2.33
N SER A 81 -8.75 5.98 -1.83
CA SER A 81 -7.77 5.56 -0.82
C SER A 81 -6.36 5.49 -1.41
N ARG A 82 -6.20 4.94 -2.62
CA ARG A 82 -4.90 4.88 -3.31
C ARG A 82 -4.37 6.25 -3.70
N GLN A 83 -5.21 7.13 -4.21
CA GLN A 83 -4.77 8.50 -4.51
C GLN A 83 -4.39 9.26 -3.25
N ALA A 84 -5.14 9.12 -2.16
CA ALA A 84 -4.77 9.68 -0.86
C ALA A 84 -3.42 9.12 -0.38
N LEU A 85 -3.23 7.80 -0.52
CA LEU A 85 -1.99 7.12 -0.15
C LEU A 85 -0.81 7.65 -0.96
N PHE A 86 -0.89 7.72 -2.28
CA PHE A 86 0.27 8.06 -3.12
C PHE A 86 0.56 9.56 -3.16
N SER A 87 -0.45 10.41 -3.01
CA SER A 87 -0.26 11.87 -2.98
C SER A 87 0.11 12.41 -1.60
N GLY A 88 -0.22 11.70 -0.53
CA GLY A 88 -0.16 12.27 0.83
C GLY A 88 -1.16 13.41 1.05
N GLU A 89 -2.14 13.59 0.16
CA GLU A 89 -3.17 14.63 0.20
C GLU A 89 -4.53 14.06 0.64
N ILE A 90 -5.42 14.95 1.08
CA ILE A 90 -6.81 14.59 1.43
C ILE A 90 -7.70 14.52 0.18
N PRO A 91 -8.77 13.70 0.14
CA PRO A 91 -9.65 13.51 -1.02
C PRO A 91 -10.27 14.75 -1.64
N VAL A 92 -10.42 15.82 -0.84
CA VAL A 92 -10.93 17.11 -1.32
C VAL A 92 -10.03 17.69 -2.42
N SER A 93 -8.75 17.36 -2.44
CA SER A 93 -7.76 17.83 -3.42
C SER A 93 -7.83 17.14 -4.79
N PHE A 94 -8.66 16.11 -4.95
CA PHE A 94 -8.71 15.28 -6.17
C PHE A 94 -10.11 14.83 -6.57
N LYS A 95 -11.10 15.71 -6.36
CA LYS A 95 -12.51 15.44 -6.72
C LYS A 95 -12.69 15.03 -8.18
N ASP A 96 -11.91 15.60 -9.10
CA ASP A 96 -12.03 15.34 -10.53
C ASP A 96 -11.45 13.99 -10.96
N THR A 97 -10.59 13.38 -10.14
CA THR A 97 -9.93 12.10 -10.43
C THR A 97 -10.41 10.97 -9.52
N LEU A 98 -11.45 11.19 -8.72
CA LEU A 98 -11.99 10.26 -7.71
C LEU A 98 -12.26 8.84 -8.23
N PHE A 99 -12.53 8.66 -9.52
CA PHE A 99 -12.88 7.37 -10.13
C PHE A 99 -11.78 6.76 -11.02
N SER A 100 -10.63 7.42 -11.18
CA SER A 100 -9.50 6.91 -11.97
C SER A 100 -8.29 6.67 -11.09
N THR A 101 -7.51 5.63 -11.40
CA THR A 101 -6.20 5.41 -10.77
C THR A 101 -5.06 5.91 -11.65
N ASP A 102 -5.32 6.46 -12.83
CA ASP A 102 -4.29 6.86 -13.82
C ASP A 102 -3.34 7.94 -13.31
N HIS A 103 -3.70 8.60 -12.20
CA HIS A 103 -2.91 9.64 -11.57
C HIS A 103 -2.01 9.18 -10.42
N ASP A 104 -2.07 7.91 -10.00
CA ASP A 104 -1.30 7.43 -8.86
C ASP A 104 0.21 7.61 -9.07
N GLU A 105 0.73 7.18 -10.23
CA GLU A 105 2.17 7.31 -10.54
C GLU A 105 2.61 8.77 -10.51
N LYS A 106 1.86 9.64 -11.21
CA LYS A 106 2.16 11.06 -11.29
C LYS A 106 2.18 11.71 -9.91
N ARG A 107 1.20 11.36 -9.06
CA ARG A 107 1.09 11.89 -7.69
C ARG A 107 2.20 11.35 -6.79
N PHE A 108 2.52 10.07 -6.90
CA PHE A 108 3.62 9.45 -6.16
C PHE A 108 4.97 10.10 -6.49
N LYS A 109 5.29 10.24 -7.78
CA LYS A 109 6.52 10.91 -8.22
C LYS A 109 6.56 12.35 -7.76
N LYS A 110 5.47 13.11 -7.95
CA LYS A 110 5.37 14.50 -7.50
C LYS A 110 5.66 14.62 -5.99
N PHE A 111 5.04 13.78 -5.17
CA PHE A 111 5.24 13.79 -3.72
C PHE A 111 6.72 13.67 -3.34
N TYR A 112 7.43 12.66 -3.87
CA TYR A 112 8.84 12.45 -3.51
C TYR A 112 9.77 13.52 -4.13
N ILE A 113 9.45 14.05 -5.30
CA ILE A 113 10.18 15.18 -5.89
C ILE A 113 10.09 16.42 -4.98
N GLU A 114 8.90 16.74 -4.48
CA GLU A 114 8.69 17.83 -3.53
C GLU A 114 9.41 17.62 -2.19
N HIS A 115 9.76 16.37 -1.87
CA HIS A 115 10.54 16.01 -0.68
C HIS A 115 12.05 15.85 -0.93
N GLY A 116 12.53 16.21 -2.13
CA GLY A 116 13.96 16.34 -2.46
C GLY A 116 14.58 15.18 -3.23
N TYR A 117 13.79 14.20 -3.68
CA TYR A 117 14.27 13.10 -4.53
C TYR A 117 14.27 13.49 -6.01
N LYS A 118 15.19 12.93 -6.79
CA LYS A 118 15.16 13.09 -8.25
C LYS A 118 14.16 12.14 -8.87
N GLU A 119 13.55 12.52 -9.99
CA GLU A 119 12.63 11.65 -10.72
C GLU A 119 13.28 10.31 -11.12
N SER A 120 14.56 10.33 -11.49
CA SER A 120 15.35 9.12 -11.81
C SER A 120 15.60 8.20 -10.60
N GLU A 121 15.29 8.64 -9.38
CA GLU A 121 15.44 7.86 -8.14
C GLU A 121 14.11 7.27 -7.68
N ILE A 122 13.04 7.43 -8.46
CA ILE A 122 11.67 7.03 -8.12
C ILE A 122 11.12 6.09 -9.20
N ALA A 123 10.70 4.89 -8.79
CA ALA A 123 9.97 3.96 -9.65
C ALA A 123 8.56 3.72 -9.11
N TYR A 124 7.59 3.60 -10.02
CA TYR A 124 6.22 3.20 -9.71
C TYR A 124 5.85 2.02 -10.60
N LEU A 125 5.35 0.96 -10.00
CA LEU A 125 4.97 -0.28 -10.67
C LEU A 125 3.54 -0.62 -10.29
N ARG A 126 2.70 -0.95 -11.26
CA ARG A 126 1.30 -1.31 -11.07
C ARG A 126 0.99 -2.66 -11.70
N SER A 127 0.01 -3.35 -11.13
CA SER A 127 -0.50 -4.63 -11.62
C SER A 127 0.59 -5.69 -11.66
N ILE A 128 1.49 -5.61 -10.67
CA ILE A 128 2.47 -6.64 -10.40
C ILE A 128 1.72 -7.85 -9.86
N LYS A 129 1.73 -8.93 -10.63
CA LYS A 129 1.17 -10.24 -10.26
C LYS A 129 2.19 -11.08 -9.50
N THR A 130 3.48 -10.85 -9.73
CA THR A 130 4.55 -11.56 -9.04
C THR A 130 5.75 -10.66 -8.74
N PHE A 131 6.32 -10.80 -7.53
CA PHE A 131 7.56 -10.12 -7.15
C PHE A 131 8.80 -10.59 -7.93
N LYS A 132 8.63 -11.47 -8.92
CA LYS A 132 9.66 -11.91 -9.87
C LYS A 132 9.62 -11.15 -11.20
N GLU A 133 8.71 -10.20 -11.37
CA GLU A 133 8.64 -9.41 -12.60
C GLU A 133 9.93 -8.63 -12.83
N GLU A 134 10.44 -8.68 -14.08
CA GLU A 134 11.76 -8.12 -14.41
C GLU A 134 11.82 -6.62 -14.14
N ALA A 135 10.73 -5.88 -14.39
CA ALA A 135 10.67 -4.44 -14.11
C ALA A 135 10.93 -4.10 -12.62
N LEU A 136 10.47 -4.94 -11.70
CA LEU A 136 10.76 -4.79 -10.27
C LEU A 136 12.23 -5.10 -9.98
N LEU A 137 12.73 -6.21 -10.50
CA LEU A 137 14.12 -6.63 -10.29
C LEU A 137 15.10 -5.61 -10.87
N GLU A 138 14.81 -5.06 -12.04
CA GLU A 138 15.59 -4.01 -12.70
C GLU A 138 15.61 -2.72 -11.88
N SER A 139 14.46 -2.31 -11.34
CA SER A 139 14.37 -1.12 -10.47
C SER A 139 15.24 -1.28 -9.22
N ILE A 140 15.22 -2.47 -8.60
CA ILE A 140 16.06 -2.78 -7.43
C ILE A 140 17.55 -2.79 -7.81
N ARG A 141 17.91 -3.44 -8.93
CA ARG A 141 19.30 -3.54 -9.42
C ARG A 141 19.88 -2.18 -9.81
N SER A 142 19.05 -1.32 -10.40
CA SER A 142 19.43 0.03 -10.84
C SER A 142 19.63 1.02 -9.67
N GLY A 143 19.38 0.58 -8.43
CA GLY A 143 19.62 1.39 -7.25
C GLY A 143 18.59 2.49 -7.02
N ILE A 144 17.39 2.35 -7.59
CA ILE A 144 16.25 3.24 -7.32
C ILE A 144 16.04 3.34 -5.82
N LYS A 145 15.83 4.56 -5.34
CA LYS A 145 15.69 4.84 -3.91
C LYS A 145 14.27 4.61 -3.43
N ILE A 146 13.29 5.09 -4.20
CA ILE A 146 11.89 5.05 -3.82
C ILE A 146 11.14 4.18 -4.82
N ILE A 147 10.58 3.05 -4.36
CA ILE A 147 9.80 2.15 -5.22
C ILE A 147 8.38 2.05 -4.66
N GLY A 148 7.39 2.47 -5.43
CA GLY A 148 5.96 2.25 -5.15
C GLY A 148 5.43 1.09 -5.98
N ILE A 149 4.77 0.13 -5.35
CA ILE A 149 4.23 -1.06 -6.01
C ILE A 149 2.75 -1.17 -5.68
N VAL A 150 1.92 -1.41 -6.68
CA VAL A 150 0.55 -1.87 -6.50
C VAL A 150 0.46 -3.31 -6.99
N ALA A 151 0.17 -4.22 -6.07
CA ALA A 151 -0.06 -5.63 -6.32
C ALA A 151 -1.56 -5.94 -6.23
N ASP A 152 -2.11 -6.53 -7.29
CA ASP A 152 -3.52 -6.90 -7.35
C ASP A 152 -3.68 -8.31 -6.76
N ILE A 153 -4.11 -8.40 -5.49
CA ILE A 153 -4.20 -9.68 -4.77
C ILE A 153 -5.26 -10.61 -5.35
N ILE A 154 -6.30 -10.04 -5.95
CA ILE A 154 -7.37 -10.82 -6.58
C ILE A 154 -6.78 -11.79 -7.61
N ASP A 155 -5.76 -11.38 -8.38
CA ASP A 155 -5.14 -12.26 -9.39
C ASP A 155 -4.24 -13.34 -8.78
N ILE A 156 -3.55 -13.07 -7.67
CA ILE A 156 -2.65 -14.03 -7.02
C ILE A 156 -3.44 -15.23 -6.48
N TYR A 157 -4.62 -15.00 -5.93
CA TYR A 157 -5.47 -16.06 -5.38
C TYR A 157 -6.51 -16.61 -6.36
N ALA A 158 -6.97 -15.81 -7.33
CA ALA A 158 -7.89 -16.29 -8.38
C ALA A 158 -7.23 -17.33 -9.29
N HIS A 159 -5.91 -17.29 -9.45
CA HIS A 159 -5.21 -18.26 -10.27
C HIS A 159 -4.82 -19.57 -9.57
N GLN A 160 -4.84 -19.70 -8.23
CA GLN A 160 -4.39 -20.95 -7.58
C GLN A 160 -5.20 -21.49 -6.37
N GLU A 161 -5.81 -20.70 -5.49
CA GLU A 161 -6.21 -21.26 -4.17
C GLU A 161 -7.57 -20.87 -3.58
N PHE A 162 -8.26 -19.85 -4.10
CA PHE A 162 -9.59 -19.52 -3.54
C PHE A 162 -10.68 -20.58 -3.82
N PHE A 163 -10.44 -21.49 -4.77
CA PHE A 163 -11.33 -22.62 -5.03
C PHE A 163 -11.27 -23.71 -3.95
N ASP A 164 -10.14 -23.89 -3.26
CA ASP A 164 -9.97 -25.00 -2.32
C ASP A 164 -10.55 -24.69 -0.93
N TYR A 165 -10.47 -23.44 -0.45
CA TYR A 165 -11.05 -23.07 0.86
C TYR A 165 -12.59 -23.05 0.86
N ILE A 166 -13.22 -22.58 -0.22
CA ILE A 166 -14.69 -22.65 -0.39
C ILE A 166 -15.13 -24.10 -0.60
N GLY A 167 -14.33 -24.91 -1.31
CA GLY A 167 -14.53 -26.36 -1.42
C GLY A 167 -14.48 -27.05 -0.06
N LEU A 168 -13.48 -26.76 0.76
CA LEU A 168 -13.30 -27.33 2.09
C LEU A 168 -14.42 -26.90 3.06
N TYR A 169 -14.83 -25.63 3.03
CA TYR A 169 -15.96 -25.14 3.82
C TYR A 169 -17.28 -25.83 3.45
N ASN A 170 -17.56 -25.99 2.16
CA ASN A 170 -18.78 -26.67 1.68
C ASN A 170 -18.78 -28.18 1.97
N ILE A 171 -17.62 -28.81 2.06
CA ILE A 171 -17.49 -30.21 2.48
C ILE A 171 -17.80 -30.33 3.97
N ILE A 172 -17.26 -29.45 4.82
CA ILE A 172 -17.48 -29.48 6.27
C ILE A 172 -18.93 -29.13 6.63
N SER A 173 -19.56 -28.17 5.93
CA SER A 173 -20.97 -27.79 6.15
C SER A 173 -21.98 -28.82 5.66
N ARG A 174 -21.54 -29.87 4.95
CA ARG A 174 -22.38 -31.02 4.56
C ARG A 174 -22.38 -32.15 5.60
N PHE A 175 -21.54 -32.05 6.62
CA PHE A 175 -21.48 -33.01 7.74
C PHE A 175 -22.05 -32.44 9.06
N SER A 176 -22.76 -31.31 8.99
CA SER A 176 -23.57 -30.77 10.08
C SER A 176 -25.06 -31.00 9.82
#